data_AF-A0A224Y370-F1
#
_entry.id   AF-A0A224Y370-F1
#
_cell.length_a   1.000
_cell.length_b   1.000
_cell.length_c   1.000
_cell.angle_alpha   90.00
_cell.angle_beta   90.00
_cell.angle_gamma   90.00
#
_symmetry.space_group_name_H-M   'P 1'
#
loop_
_entity.id
_entity.type
_entity.pdbx_description
1 polymer ?
#
loop_
_entity_poly.entity_id
_entity_poly.type
_entity_poly.pdbx_seq_one_letter_code
_entity_poly.pdbx_strand_id
1 'polypeptide(L)'
;EQCINFLMNTFPEVKEFIEKDVPLYGDVMVREDPQISEPRICLVEPFRMMVLKEIQIGCSTRKECNSIMRSFGKLPSSNFRLNMVPHDLDGFLYSPPPS
;
A
#
# COMPACT_ATOMS: atom_id res chain seq x y z
N GLU A 1 -1.39 1.35 15.63
CA GLU A 1 -1.87 0.17 14.88
C GLU A 1 -3.39 -0.04 14.91
N GLN A 2 -4.11 0.11 16.04
CA GLN A 2 -5.55 -0.19 16.08
C GLN A 2 -6.45 0.71 15.20
N CYS A 3 -6.14 2.01 15.08
CA CYS A 3 -6.95 2.94 14.28
C CYS A 3 -6.93 2.61 12.78
N ILE A 4 -5.79 2.16 12.25
CA ILE A 4 -5.69 1.85 10.82
C ILE A 4 -6.43 0.57 10.46
N ASN A 5 -6.36 -0.45 11.32
CA ASN A 5 -7.14 -1.67 11.14
C ASN A 5 -8.65 -1.40 11.24
N PHE A 6 -9.07 -0.52 12.16
CA PHE A 6 -10.45 -0.07 12.24
C PHE A 6 -10.89 0.69 10.97
N LEU A 7 -10.06 1.60 10.48
CA LEU A 7 -10.29 2.37 9.26
C LEU A 7 -10.42 1.44 8.05
N MET A 8 -9.49 0.49 7.88
CA MET A 8 -9.49 -0.48 6.78
C MET A 8 -10.68 -1.46 6.85
N ASN A 9 -11.17 -1.78 8.04
CA ASN A 9 -12.40 -2.56 8.20
C ASN A 9 -13.67 -1.73 7.90
N THR A 10 -13.61 -0.42 8.05
CA THR A 10 -14.71 0.49 7.71
C THR A 10 -14.83 0.72 6.20
N PHE A 11 -13.70 0.62 5.47
CA PHE A 11 -13.64 0.86 4.02
C PHE A 11 -13.09 -0.37 3.26
N PRO A 12 -13.90 -1.43 3.08
CA PRO A 12 -13.43 -2.71 2.53
C PRO A 12 -12.93 -2.60 1.08
N GLU A 13 -13.59 -1.80 0.24
CA GLU A 13 -13.16 -1.60 -1.15
C GLU A 13 -11.83 -0.83 -1.25
N VAL A 14 -11.66 0.15 -0.36
CA VAL A 14 -10.41 0.93 -0.27
C VAL A 14 -9.29 0.06 0.26
N LYS A 15 -9.57 -0.80 1.23
CA LYS A 15 -8.62 -1.81 1.72
C LYS A 15 -8.16 -2.71 0.58
N GLU A 16 -9.07 -3.25 -0.23
CA GLU A 16 -8.68 -4.08 -1.38
C GLU A 16 -7.83 -3.33 -2.40
N PHE A 17 -8.15 -2.05 -2.67
CA PHE A 17 -7.32 -1.20 -3.52
C PHE A 17 -5.90 -1.02 -2.94
N ILE A 18 -5.81 -0.70 -1.64
CA ILE A 18 -4.54 -0.50 -0.94
C ILE A 18 -3.70 -1.78 -0.93
N GLU A 19 -4.30 -2.93 -0.63
CA GLU A 19 -3.55 -4.19 -0.51
C GLU A 19 -3.16 -4.78 -1.87
N LYS A 20 -4.01 -4.65 -2.90
CA LYS A 20 -3.83 -5.33 -4.19
C LYS A 20 -3.28 -4.45 -5.29
N ASP A 21 -3.68 -3.17 -5.33
CA ASP A 21 -3.38 -2.29 -6.46
C ASP A 21 -2.27 -1.27 -6.13
N VAL A 22 -2.23 -0.68 -4.93
CA VAL A 22 -1.18 0.28 -4.54
C VAL A 22 0.24 -0.27 -4.73
N PRO A 23 0.57 -1.53 -4.39
CA PRO A 23 1.89 -2.10 -4.64
C PRO A 23 2.28 -2.15 -6.13
N LEU A 24 1.32 -2.06 -7.05
CA LEU A 24 1.56 -2.03 -8.50
C LEU A 24 1.94 -0.63 -9.00
N TYR A 25 1.67 0.39 -8.18
CA TYR A 25 2.04 1.77 -8.42
C TYR A 25 3.27 2.08 -7.56
N GLY A 26 4.47 1.81 -8.10
CA GLY A 26 5.73 1.90 -7.35
C GLY A 26 6.09 3.29 -6.78
N ASP A 27 5.32 4.32 -7.11
CA ASP A 27 5.46 5.69 -6.65
C ASP A 27 4.19 6.22 -5.95
N VAL A 28 3.39 5.31 -5.41
CA VAL A 28 2.22 5.61 -4.57
C VAL A 28 2.42 5.02 -3.19
N MET A 29 2.14 5.81 -2.17
CA MET A 29 2.22 5.38 -0.77
C MET A 29 0.89 5.61 -0.07
N VAL A 30 0.58 4.79 0.92
CA VAL A 30 -0.55 5.01 1.82
C VAL A 30 -0.10 5.96 2.92
N ARG A 31 -0.94 6.94 3.27
CA ARG A 31 -0.66 7.80 4.41
C ARG A 31 -1.22 7.19 5.68
N GLU A 32 -0.32 6.72 6.53
CA GLU A 32 -0.65 6.12 7.82
C GLU A 32 -0.57 7.16 8.93
N ASP A 33 -1.63 7.95 9.09
CA ASP A 33 -1.72 8.96 10.14
C ASP A 33 -2.85 8.59 11.11
N PRO A 34 -2.54 8.33 12.39
CA PRO A 34 -3.52 7.90 13.37
C PRO A 34 -4.56 8.97 13.72
N GLN A 35 -4.35 10.23 13.33
CA GLN A 35 -5.33 11.31 13.53
C GLN A 35 -6.29 11.48 12.36
N ILE A 36 -6.07 10.80 11.23
CA ILE A 36 -6.90 10.95 10.05
C ILE A 36 -8.06 9.95 10.10
N SER A 37 -9.28 10.48 9.99
CA SER A 37 -10.53 9.70 10.04
C SER A 37 -10.90 9.01 8.71
N GLU A 38 -10.15 9.25 7.64
CA GLU A 38 -10.41 8.72 6.30
C GLU A 38 -9.11 8.34 5.56
N PRO A 39 -9.08 7.21 4.83
CA PRO A 39 -7.86 6.74 4.19
C PRO A 39 -7.41 7.68 3.06
N ARG A 40 -6.09 7.87 2.97
CA ARG A 40 -5.44 8.73 1.97
C ARG A 40 -4.25 8.03 1.34
N ILE A 41 -3.98 8.42 0.10
CA ILE A 41 -2.85 7.97 -0.71
C ILE A 41 -2.04 9.18 -1.16
N CYS A 42 -0.74 9.00 -1.22
CA CYS A 42 0.22 10.00 -1.62
C CYS A 42 0.87 9.57 -2.93
N LEU A 43 0.87 10.47 -3.92
CA LEU A 43 1.76 10.35 -5.06
C LEU A 43 3.12 10.89 -4.65
N VAL A 44 4.15 10.09 -4.82
CA VAL A 44 5.50 10.40 -4.37
C VAL A 44 6.42 10.54 -5.58
N GLU A 45 7.32 11.49 -5.55
CA GLU A 45 8.42 11.54 -6.51
C GLU A 45 9.45 10.46 -6.12
N PRO A 46 9.67 9.42 -6.94
CA PRO A 46 10.44 8.24 -6.53
C PRO A 46 11.91 8.56 -6.22
N PHE A 47 12.48 9.60 -6.83
CA PHE A 47 13.88 9.96 -6.65
C PHE A 47 14.17 10.74 -5.36
N ARG A 48 13.21 11.54 -4.89
CA ARG A 48 13.38 12.41 -3.72
C ARG A 48 12.51 11.99 -2.54
N MET A 49 11.70 10.94 -2.70
CA MET A 49 10.66 10.53 -1.73
C MET A 49 9.79 11.71 -1.29
N MET A 50 9.55 12.66 -2.20
CA MET A 50 8.78 13.87 -1.90
C MET A 50 7.31 13.64 -2.25
N VAL A 51 6.40 13.91 -1.30
CA VAL A 51 4.96 13.87 -1.58
C VAL A 51 4.60 14.99 -2.55
N LEU A 52 4.16 14.62 -3.74
CA LEU A 52 3.71 15.55 -4.79
C LEU A 52 2.23 15.88 -4.62
N LYS A 53 1.43 14.90 -4.19
CA LYS A 53 -0.02 15.03 -4.07
C LYS A 53 -0.54 14.08 -3.01
N GLU A 54 -1.49 14.53 -2.22
CA GLU A 54 -2.29 13.68 -1.34
C GLU A 54 -3.73 13.63 -1.85
N ILE A 55 -4.32 12.45 -1.83
CA ILE A 55 -5.66 12.18 -2.33
C ILE A 55 -6.42 11.36 -1.28
N GLN A 56 -7.60 11.83 -0.92
CA GLN A 56 -8.50 11.12 -0.01
C GLN A 56 -9.35 10.11 -0.79
N ILE A 57 -9.45 8.89 -0.26
CA ILE A 57 -10.10 7.76 -0.94
C ILE A 57 -11.16 7.06 -0.09
N GLY A 58 -11.48 7.55 1.11
CA GLY A 58 -12.42 6.91 2.06
C GLY A 58 -13.76 6.51 1.45
N CYS A 59 -14.39 7.39 0.70
CA CYS A 59 -15.69 7.10 0.08
C CYS A 59 -15.61 6.57 -1.35
N SER A 60 -14.42 6.21 -1.84
CA SER A 60 -14.22 5.75 -3.21
C SER A 60 -14.25 4.23 -3.31
N THR A 61 -14.90 3.73 -4.34
CA THR A 61 -14.83 2.31 -4.73
C THR A 61 -13.43 1.98 -5.26
N ARG A 62 -13.06 0.69 -5.26
CA ARG A 62 -11.78 0.23 -5.83
C ARG A 62 -11.61 0.65 -7.29
N LYS A 63 -12.70 0.66 -8.05
CA LYS A 63 -12.71 1.10 -9.46
C LYS A 63 -12.43 2.60 -9.59
N GLU A 64 -13.02 3.42 -8.71
CA GLU A 64 -12.76 4.87 -8.68
C GLU A 64 -11.33 5.18 -8.28
N CYS A 65 -10.79 4.50 -7.26
CA CYS A 65 -9.38 4.64 -6.88
C CYS A 65 -8.43 4.33 -8.06
N ASN A 66 -8.69 3.26 -8.81
CA ASN A 66 -7.93 2.92 -10.00
C ASN A 66 -8.12 3.95 -11.14
N SER A 67 -9.32 4.51 -11.28
CA SER A 67 -9.60 5.59 -12.24
C SER A 67 -8.83 6.87 -11.91
N ILE A 68 -8.79 7.24 -10.62
CA ILE A 68 -8.00 8.36 -10.09
C ILE A 68 -6.53 8.14 -10.43
N MET A 69 -5.98 6.95 -10.17
CA MET A 69 -4.59 6.63 -10.53
C MET A 69 -4.29 6.84 -12.01
N ARG A 70 -5.16 6.34 -12.90
CA ARG A 70 -5.02 6.54 -14.35
C ARG A 70 -5.08 8.00 -14.75
N SER A 71 -5.89 8.82 -14.06
CA SER A 71 -5.95 10.27 -14.32
C SER A 71 -4.63 10.99 -14.00
N PHE A 72 -3.82 10.44 -13.10
CA PHE A 72 -2.46 10.89 -12.80
C PHE A 72 -1.39 10.22 -13.69
N GLY A 73 -1.80 9.52 -14.75
CA GLY A 73 -0.90 8.79 -15.63
C GLY A 73 -0.28 7.55 -14.99
N LYS A 74 -0.78 7.09 -13.83
CA LYS A 74 -0.31 5.87 -13.19
C LYS A 74 -0.93 4.67 -13.87
N LEU A 75 -0.09 3.75 -14.30
CA LEU A 75 -0.49 2.46 -14.84
C LEU A 75 -0.01 1.37 -13.89
N PRO A 76 -0.85 0.39 -13.54
CA PRO A 76 -0.42 -0.71 -12.70
C PRO A 76 0.68 -1.46 -13.44
N SER A 77 1.85 -1.52 -12.82
CA SER A 77 2.98 -2.23 -13.39
C SER A 77 2.62 -3.71 -13.40
N SER A 78 2.40 -4.32 -14.56
CA SER A 78 2.01 -5.74 -14.68
C SER A 78 3.13 -6.70 -14.22
N ASN A 79 4.28 -6.19 -13.79
CA ASN A 79 5.40 -6.95 -13.26
C ASN A 79 5.45 -6.80 -11.74
N PHE A 80 4.71 -7.67 -11.05
CA PHE A 80 4.98 -8.03 -9.67
C PHE A 80 6.45 -8.50 -9.56
N ARG A 81 7.33 -7.70 -8.94
CA ARG A 81 8.46 -8.18 -8.12
C ARG A 81 9.28 -7.06 -7.51
N LEU A 82 8.74 -6.28 -6.57
CA LEU A 82 9.60 -5.64 -5.57
C LEU A 82 8.95 -5.76 -4.19
N ASN A 83 9.44 -6.74 -3.43
CA ASN A 83 9.55 -6.77 -1.99
C ASN A 83 8.24 -6.71 -1.19
N MET A 84 7.50 -7.83 -1.18
CA MET A 84 7.00 -8.28 0.12
C MET A 84 8.23 -8.47 1.01
N VAL A 85 8.31 -7.69 2.09
CA VAL A 85 9.20 -7.99 3.20
C VAL A 85 8.96 -9.46 3.59
N PRO A 86 9.98 -10.33 3.64
CA PRO A 86 9.80 -11.64 4.23
C PRO A 86 9.60 -11.43 5.74
N HIS A 87 8.35 -11.30 6.16
CA HIS A 87 7.98 -11.73 7.50
C HIS A 87 8.10 -13.26 7.50
N ASP A 88 8.88 -13.77 8.45
CA ASP A 88 9.11 -15.19 8.76
C ASP A 88 10.21 -15.93 7.98
N LEU A 89 11.47 -15.50 8.16
CA LEU A 89 12.63 -16.41 8.12
C LEU A 89 13.66 -15.99 9.19
N ASP A 90 13.23 -15.90 10.44
CA ASP A 90 14.14 -15.89 11.59
C ASP A 90 13.63 -16.96 12.57
N GLY A 91 14.28 -18.14 12.60
CA GLY A 91 13.98 -19.09 13.68
C GLY A 91 14.26 -20.58 13.49
N PHE A 92 14.62 -21.12 12.33
CA PHE A 92 14.93 -22.56 12.23
C PHE A 92 16.04 -22.85 11.22
N LEU A 93 17.31 -22.74 11.63
CA LEU A 93 18.43 -23.50 11.05
C LEU A 93 19.64 -23.41 12.00
N TYR A 94 19.53 -24.03 13.17
CA TYR A 94 20.70 -24.55 13.88
C TYR A 94 20.41 -25.98 14.31
N SER A 95 20.83 -26.92 13.48
CA SER A 95 21.13 -28.27 13.92
C SER A 95 22.39 -28.70 13.15
N PRO A 96 23.53 -28.91 13.83
CA PRO A 96 24.72 -29.44 13.17
C PRO A 96 24.45 -30.89 12.72
N PRO A 97 25.09 -31.35 11.63
CA PRO A 97 24.88 -32.71 11.14
C PRO A 97 25.45 -33.73 12.15
N PRO A 98 24.81 -34.90 12.32
CA PRO A 98 25.38 -35.98 13.11
C PRO A 98 26.59 -36.59 12.39
N SER A 99 27.67 -36.82 13.14
CA SER A 99 28.85 -37.59 12.74
C SER A 99 28.58 -39.09 12.69
#